data_AF-A0A9P7BYH2-F1
#
_entry.id   AF-A0A9P7BYH2-F1
#
_cell.length_a   1.000
_cell.length_b   1.000
_cell.length_c   1.000
_cell.angle_alpha   90.00
_cell.angle_beta   90.00
_cell.angle_gamma   90.00
#
_symmetry.space_group_name_H-M   'P 1'
#
loop_
_entity.id
_entity.type
_entity.pdbx_description
1 polymer ?
#
loop_
_entity_poly.entity_id
_entity_poly.type
_entity_poly.pdbx_seq_one_letter_code
_entity_poly.pdbx_strand_id
1 'polypeptide(L)'
;MKARDPDLALVVIAYLQLMHVDGDNRAAGIGDITRALKLLASELKIRVLLLSQLNRDVEKRTGDKRPIVADLRDSGSIEQDADAS
;
A
#
# COMPACT_ATOMS: atom_id res chain seq x y z
N MET A 1 -9.53 11.97 13.95
CA MET A 1 -10.05 12.30 12.61
C MET A 1 -11.56 12.10 12.54
N LYS A 2 -12.08 10.88 12.68
CA LYS A 2 -13.54 10.62 12.63
C LYS A 2 -14.37 11.34 13.71
N ALA A 3 -13.81 11.56 14.89
CA ALA A 3 -14.46 12.36 15.94
C ALA A 3 -14.64 13.84 15.59
N ARG A 4 -13.85 14.37 14.64
CA ARG A 4 -13.97 15.75 14.14
C ARG A 4 -14.74 15.82 12.82
N ASP A 5 -14.80 14.70 12.09
CA ASP A 5 -15.49 14.56 10.82
C ASP A 5 -16.24 13.21 10.79
N PRO A 6 -17.49 13.18 11.28
CA PRO A 6 -18.28 11.96 11.44
C PRO A 6 -18.50 11.20 10.13
N ASP A 7 -18.48 11.93 9.01
CA ASP A 7 -18.79 11.44 7.67
C ASP A 7 -17.55 10.92 6.93
N LEU A 8 -16.38 10.95 7.56
CA LEU A 8 -15.16 10.39 7.00
C LEU A 8 -15.33 8.88 6.71
N ALA A 9 -15.33 8.53 5.43
CA ALA A 9 -15.54 7.16 4.95
C ALA A 9 -14.34 6.58 4.18
N LEU A 10 -13.44 7.41 3.68
CA LEU A 10 -12.31 7.01 2.84
C LEU A 10 -11.07 7.85 3.16
N VAL A 11 -9.92 7.19 3.27
CA VAL A 11 -8.61 7.82 3.25
C VAL A 11 -7.87 7.31 2.02
N VAL A 12 -7.35 8.24 1.22
CA VAL A 12 -6.48 7.94 0.07
C VAL A 12 -5.06 8.34 0.44
N ILE A 13 -4.12 7.42 0.26
CA ILE A 13 -2.70 7.67 0.53
C ILE A 13 -1.91 7.46 -0.75
N ALA A 14 -1.31 8.54 -1.23
CA ALA A 14 -0.33 8.58 -2.31
C ALA A 14 0.91 9.33 -1.78
N TYR A 15 2.14 8.85 -1.87
CA TYR A 15 2.71 7.63 -2.45
C TYR A 15 3.25 6.75 -1.31
N LEU A 16 2.93 5.44 -1.29
CA LEU A 16 3.39 4.52 -0.22
C LEU A 16 4.92 4.54 -0.05
N GLN A 17 5.64 4.70 -1.16
CA GLN A 17 7.10 4.79 -1.20
C GLN A 17 7.68 6.01 -0.46
N LEU A 18 6.89 7.05 -0.17
CA LEU A 18 7.38 8.20 0.60
C LEU A 18 7.30 7.99 2.11
N MET A 19 6.67 6.89 2.55
CA MET A 19 6.62 6.58 3.98
C MET A 19 8.01 6.28 4.52
N HIS A 20 8.29 6.84 5.68
CA HIS A 20 9.52 6.58 6.40
C HIS A 20 9.48 5.16 6.96
N VAL A 21 10.54 4.40 6.70
CA VAL A 21 10.71 3.03 7.17
C VAL A 21 12.07 2.97 7.85
N ASP A 22 12.06 2.60 9.13
CA ASP A 22 13.29 2.41 9.90
C ASP A 22 13.98 1.10 9.51
N GLY A 23 15.32 1.13 9.45
CA GLY A 23 16.15 -0.05 9.18
C GLY A 23 16.37 -0.40 7.71
N ASP A 24 17.22 -1.41 7.46
CA ASP A 24 17.68 -1.78 6.11
C ASP A 24 16.64 -2.60 5.32
N ASN A 25 15.73 -3.29 6.01
CA ASN A 25 14.71 -4.12 5.37
C ASN A 25 13.42 -3.36 5.12
N ARG A 26 13.43 -2.58 4.04
CA ARG A 26 12.29 -1.77 3.60
C ARG A 26 11.01 -2.58 3.41
N ALA A 27 11.09 -3.81 2.90
CA ALA A 27 9.92 -4.65 2.64
C ALA A 27 9.19 -5.06 3.94
N ALA A 28 9.95 -5.37 4.99
CA ALA A 28 9.39 -5.67 6.30
C ALA A 28 8.65 -4.44 6.87
N GLY A 29 9.30 -3.27 6.86
CA GLY A 29 8.68 -2.08 7.43
C GLY A 29 7.50 -1.55 6.61
N ILE A 30 7.48 -1.73 5.28
CA ILE A 30 6.28 -1.48 4.49
C ILE A 30 5.13 -2.41 4.92
N GLY A 31 5.42 -3.69 5.20
CA GLY A 31 4.45 -4.64 5.73
C GLY A 31 3.88 -4.24 7.09
N ASP A 32 4.74 -3.72 7.99
CA ASP A 32 4.28 -3.21 9.28
C ASP A 32 3.34 -2.01 9.11
N ILE A 33 3.64 -1.12 8.17
CA ILE A 33 2.78 0.04 7.87
C ILE A 33 1.44 -0.39 7.26
N THR A 34 1.42 -1.28 6.27
CA THR A 34 0.17 -1.76 5.66
C THR A 34 -0.72 -2.46 6.67
N ARG A 35 -0.13 -3.26 7.57
CA ARG A 35 -0.85 -3.88 8.68
C ARG A 35 -1.44 -2.86 9.65
N ALA A 36 -0.65 -1.86 10.06
CA ALA A 36 -1.13 -0.81 10.95
C ALA A 36 -2.30 -0.03 10.31
N LEU A 37 -2.23 0.25 9.01
CA LEU A 37 -3.31 0.91 8.27
C LEU A 37 -4.58 0.06 8.20
N LYS A 38 -4.46 -1.26 8.01
CA LYS A 38 -5.62 -2.19 8.01
C LYS A 38 -6.33 -2.22 9.37
N LEU A 39 -5.56 -2.26 10.45
CA LEU A 39 -6.10 -2.21 11.81
C LEU A 39 -6.80 -0.87 12.07
N LEU A 40 -6.16 0.25 11.70
CA LEU A 40 -6.75 1.59 11.84
C LEU A 40 -8.04 1.75 11.02
N ALA A 41 -8.05 1.25 9.79
CA ALA A 41 -9.23 1.27 8.93
C ALA A 41 -10.41 0.52 9.56
N SER A 42 -10.12 -0.63 10.19
CA SER A 42 -11.11 -1.47 10.88
C SER A 42 -11.64 -0.78 12.14
N GLU A 43 -10.76 -0.21 12.96
CA GLU A 43 -11.13 0.51 14.17
C GLU A 43 -12.00 1.73 13.85
N LEU A 44 -11.60 2.51 12.85
CA LEU A 44 -12.34 3.70 12.42
C LEU A 44 -13.53 3.36 11.53
N LYS A 45 -13.72 2.10 11.10
CA LYS A 45 -14.74 1.68 10.13
C LYS A 45 -14.75 2.56 8.88
N ILE A 46 -13.58 2.71 8.25
CA ILE A 46 -13.38 3.46 7.00
C ILE A 46 -12.65 2.59 5.97
N ARG A 47 -12.66 3.01 4.71
CA ARG A 47 -11.85 2.42 3.65
C ARG A 47 -10.52 3.15 3.55
N VAL A 48 -9.46 2.41 3.23
CA VAL A 48 -8.14 2.98 2.93
C VAL A 48 -7.73 2.54 1.52
N LEU A 49 -7.47 3.50 0.64
CA LEU A 49 -6.93 3.26 -0.69
C LEU A 49 -5.45 3.68 -0.70
N LEU A 50 -4.56 2.71 -0.86
CA LEU A 50 -3.11 2.92 -0.93
C LEU A 50 -2.66 2.88 -2.39
N LEU A 51 -1.93 3.92 -2.82
CA LEU A 51 -1.32 3.95 -4.13
C LEU A 51 0.18 3.62 -4.02
N SER A 52 0.57 2.57 -4.73
CA SER A 52 1.97 2.14 -4.88
C SER A 52 2.40 2.28 -6.33
N GLN A 53 3.59 2.81 -6.55
CA GLN A 53 4.22 2.81 -7.87
C GLN A 53 4.82 1.44 -8.20
N LEU A 54 4.70 1.06 -9.48
CA LEU A 54 5.35 -0.13 -10.03
C LEU A 54 6.85 0.13 -10.25
N ASN A 55 7.62 -0.95 -10.26
CA ASN A 55 8.99 -0.93 -10.75
C ASN A 55 9.00 -0.67 -12.26
N ARG A 56 9.98 0.10 -12.74
CA ARG A 56 10.19 0.41 -14.17
C ARG A 56 10.53 -0.83 -15.00
N ASP A 57 10.84 -1.96 -14.37
CA ASP A 57 11.11 -3.22 -15.06
C ASP A 57 9.91 -3.72 -15.89
N VAL A 58 8.67 -3.30 -15.56
CA VAL A 58 7.48 -3.52 -16.42
C VAL A 58 7.68 -2.96 -17.83
N GLU A 59 8.39 -1.85 -17.97
CA GLU A 59 8.62 -1.19 -19.26
C GLU A 59 9.64 -1.93 -20.12
N LYS A 60 10.53 -2.71 -19.48
CA LYS A 60 11.62 -3.47 -20.13
C LYS A 60 11.16 -4.82 -20.68
N ARG A 61 9.96 -5.31 -20.32
CA ARG A 61 9.41 -6.55 -20.90
C ARG A 61 9.21 -6.39 -22.40
N THR A 62 9.74 -7.33 -23.17
CA THR A 62 9.63 -7.36 -24.64
C THR A 62 8.28 -7.89 -25.13
N GLY A 63 7.49 -8.51 -24.25
CA GLY A 63 6.15 -9.02 -24.51
C GLY A 63 5.06 -8.16 -23.85
N ASP A 64 4.10 -8.83 -23.18
CA ASP A 64 3.01 -8.14 -22.50
C ASP A 64 3.53 -7.27 -21.34
N LYS A 65 3.11 -5.99 -21.36
CA LYS A 65 3.43 -4.97 -20.36
C LYS A 65 2.30 -4.74 -19.36
N ARG A 66 1.28 -5.61 -19.33
CA ARG A 66 0.28 -5.59 -18.25
C ARG A 66 0.98 -5.72 -16.89
N PRO A 67 0.64 -4.83 -15.94
CA PRO A 67 1.11 -4.95 -14.57
C PRO A 67 0.75 -6.31 -13.97
N ILE A 68 1.69 -6.87 -13.23
CA ILE A 68 1.55 -8.05 -12.41
C ILE A 68 1.98 -7.72 -10.98
N VAL A 69 1.59 -8.55 -10.01
CA VAL A 69 1.94 -8.32 -8.59
C VAL A 69 3.45 -8.22 -8.36
N ALA A 70 4.26 -8.97 -9.13
CA ALA A 70 5.72 -8.89 -9.06
C ALA A 70 6.29 -7.53 -9.50
N ASP A 71 5.52 -6.69 -10.20
CA ASP A 71 5.93 -5.33 -10.55
C ASP A 71 5.78 -4.35 -9.37
N LEU A 72 4.99 -4.69 -8.34
CA LEU A 72 4.95 -3.90 -7.12
C LEU A 72 6.29 -4.07 -6.39
N ARG A 73 6.94 -2.96 -6.05
CA ARG A 73 8.20 -2.99 -5.30
C ARG A 73 7.92 -3.46 -3.87
N ASP A 74 8.76 -4.35 -3.34
CA ASP A 74 8.69 -4.80 -1.95
C ASP A 74 7.31 -5.41 -1.59
N SER A 75 6.64 -6.06 -2.54
CA SER A 75 5.19 -6.30 -2.57
C SER A 75 4.66 -7.50 -1.81
N GLY A 76 5.52 -8.41 -1.37
CA GLY A 76 5.07 -9.67 -0.76
C GLY A 76 4.18 -9.45 0.47
N SER A 77 4.45 -8.41 1.26
CA SER A 77 3.63 -8.03 2.42
C SER A 77 2.39 -7.22 2.03
N ILE A 78 2.50 -6.35 1.02
CA ILE A 78 1.37 -5.53 0.52
C ILE A 78 0.25 -6.42 -0.02
N GLU A 79 0.59 -7.44 -0.82
CA GLU A 79 -0.41 -8.36 -1.39
C GLU A 79 -1.16 -9.13 -0.31
N GLN A 80 -0.45 -9.58 0.73
CA GLN A 80 -1.05 -10.35 1.82
C GLN A 80 -2.00 -9.50 2.69
N ASP A 81 -1.69 -8.21 2.86
CA ASP A 81 -2.49 -7.32 3.68
C ASP A 81 -3.67 -6.70 2.90
N ALA A 82 -3.57 -6.59 1.58
CA ALA A 82 -4.60 -5.99 0.72
C ALA A 82 -5.84 -6.88 0.59
N ASP A 83 -7.03 -6.28 0.72
CA ASP A 83 -8.29 -6.98 0.42
C ASP A 83 -8.56 -7.05 -1.11
N ALA A 84 -7.94 -6.17 -1.89
CA ALA A 84 -7.92 -6.18 -3.36
C ALA A 84 -6.65 -5.50 -3.88
N SER A 85 -6.03 -6.05 -4.94
CA SER A 85 -4.79 -5.55 -5.58
C SER A 85 -5.01 -5.28 -7.07
#